data_AF-A0A833M279-F1
#
_entry.id   AF-A0A833M279-F1
#
_cell.length_a   1.000
_cell.length_b   1.000
_cell.length_c   1.000
_cell.angle_alpha   90.00
_cell.angle_beta   90.00
_cell.angle_gamma   90.00
#
_symmetry.space_group_name_H-M   'P 1'
#
loop_
_entity.id
_entity.type
_entity.pdbx_description
1 polymer ?
#
loop_
_entity_poly.entity_id
_entity_poly.type
_entity_poly.pdbx_seq_one_letter_code
_entity_poly.pdbx_strand_id
1 'polypeptide(L)' 'MKYTIWRVTPAGDGFPLSNMGVTSMKERALEKSRALNQKLRASEPESEERFIVRDEKGREVRDII' A
#
# COMPACT_ATOMS: atom_id res chain seq x y z
N MET A 1 8.42 -14.62 -2.86
CA MET A 1 8.00 -13.45 -2.06
C MET A 1 7.87 -12.24 -2.93
N LYS A 2 6.64 -11.94 -3.35
CA LYS A 2 6.28 -10.67 -4.01
C LYS A 2 5.37 -9.88 -3.07
N TYR A 3 5.63 -8.58 -2.99
CA TYR A 3 4.84 -7.62 -2.24
C TYR A 3 4.19 -6.66 -3.22
N THR A 4 2.89 -6.43 -3.09
CA THR A 4 2.10 -5.56 -3.96
C THR A 4 1.50 -4.44 -3.12
N ILE A 5 1.66 -3.19 -3.54
CA ILE A 5 0.97 -2.05 -2.93
C ILE A 5 -0.45 -1.97 -3.49
N TRP A 6 -1.42 -1.80 -2.61
CA TRP A 6 -2.85 -1.63 -2.93
C TRP A 6 -3.32 -0.28 -2.43
N ARG A 7 -4.11 0.45 -3.24
CA ARG A 7 -4.93 1.55 -2.74
C ARG A 7 -6.25 0.93 -2.29
N VAL A 8 -6.60 1.13 -1.02
CA VAL A 8 -7.83 0.59 -0.43
C VAL A 8 -8.69 1.73 0.09
N THR A 9 -9.99 1.59 -0.10
CA THR A 9 -11.02 2.46 0.44
C THR A 9 -11.37 2.05 1.88
N PRO A 10 -12.09 2.90 2.64
CA PRO A 10 -12.57 2.54 3.97
C PRO A 10 -13.48 1.32 3.98
N ALA A 11 -14.23 1.11 2.89
CA ALA A 11 -15.11 -0.03 2.69
C ALA A 11 -14.35 -1.36 2.53
N GLY A 12 -13.04 -1.33 2.34
CA GLY A 12 -12.19 -2.51 2.19
C GLY A 12 -11.96 -2.94 0.74
N ASP A 13 -12.66 -2.33 -0.21
CA ASP A 13 -12.36 -2.44 -1.64
C ASP A 13 -11.02 -1.79 -1.97
N GLY A 14 -10.32 -2.33 -2.96
CA GLY A 14 -9.07 -1.74 -3.41
C GLY A 14 -8.52 -2.36 -4.67
N PHE A 15 -7.56 -1.68 -5.27
CA PHE A 15 -6.91 -2.11 -6.49
C PHE A 15 -5.38 -2.11 -6.34
N PRO A 16 -4.70 -3.08 -6.97
CA PRO A 16 -3.25 -3.14 -6.94
C PRO A 16 -2.65 -2.05 -7.83
N LEU A 17 -1.54 -1.46 -7.39
CA LEU A 17 -0.73 -0.60 -8.27
C LEU A 17 0.17 -1.47 -9.14
N SER A 18 -0.39 -1.96 -10.25
CA SER A 18 0.17 -2.99 -11.13
C SER A 18 1.60 -2.73 -11.64
N ASN A 19 2.07 -1.47 -11.71
CA ASN A 19 3.40 -1.14 -12.26
C ASN A 19 4.40 -0.46 -11.27
N MET A 20 3.92 0.15 -10.18
CA MET A 20 4.80 0.79 -9.16
C MET A 20 4.83 0.04 -7.83
N GLY A 21 3.86 -0.84 -7.59
CA GLY A 21 3.59 -1.46 -6.31
C GLY A 21 4.18 -2.86 -6.12
N VAL A 22 4.67 -3.53 -7.18
CA VAL A 22 5.19 -4.90 -7.07
C VAL A 22 6.70 -4.88 -6.85
N THR A 23 7.17 -5.47 -5.74
CA THR A 23 8.60 -5.64 -5.44
C THR A 23 8.86 -6.92 -4.64
N SER A 24 10.06 -7.49 -4.77
CA SER A 24 10.48 -8.66 -3.97
C SER A 24 10.99 -8.27 -2.58
N MET A 25 11.17 -6.97 -2.30
CA MET A 25 11.70 -6.45 -1.04
C MET A 25 10.59 -5.88 -0.16
N LYS A 26 10.36 -6.48 1.02
CA LYS A 26 9.34 -6.05 1.98
C LYS A 26 9.51 -4.59 2.38
N GLU A 27 10.71 -4.22 2.80
CA GLU A 27 11.04 -2.88 3.31
C GLU A 27 10.77 -1.81 2.24
N ARG A 28 11.20 -2.06 1.00
CA ARG A 28 10.96 -1.14 -0.12
C ARG A 28 9.46 -0.99 -0.44
N ALA A 29 8.67 -2.06 -0.32
CA ALA A 29 7.22 -1.98 -0.49
C ALA A 29 6.57 -1.11 0.61
N LEU A 30 7.00 -1.30 1.86
CA LEU A 30 6.50 -0.55 3.01
C LEU A 30 6.90 0.92 2.96
N GLU A 31 8.15 1.23 2.62
CA GLU A 31 8.63 2.60 2.43
C GLU A 31 7.84 3.33 1.34
N LYS A 32 7.64 2.70 0.19
CA LYS A 32 6.82 3.27 -0.90
C LYS A 32 5.37 3.47 -0.46
N SER A 33 4.78 2.50 0.23
CA SER A 33 3.41 2.62 0.75
C SER A 33 3.28 3.80 1.71
N ARG A 34 4.27 4.00 2.59
CA ARG A 34 4.33 5.17 3.50
C ARG A 34 4.41 6.48 2.73
N ALA A 35 5.28 6.57 1.73
CA ALA A 35 5.41 7.77 0.89
C ALA A 35 4.12 8.08 0.13
N LEU A 36 3.45 7.06 -0.41
CA LEU A 36 2.15 7.20 -1.08
C LEU A 36 1.05 7.67 -0.13
N ASN A 37 1.01 7.13 1.09
CA ASN A 37 0.08 7.59 2.13
C ASN A 37 0.32 9.05 2.54
N GLN A 38 1.58 9.47 2.68
CA GLN A 38 1.90 10.88 2.97
C GLN A 38 1.45 11.79 1.82
N LYS A 39 1.72 11.39 0.57
CA LYS A 39 1.28 12.14 -0.61
C LYS A 39 -0.24 12.21 -0.71
N LEU A 40 -0.93 11.12 -0.41
CA LEU A 40 -2.39 11.05 -0.40
C LEU A 40 -2.97 12.02 0.62
N ARG A 41 -2.47 12.01 1.86
CA ARG A 41 -2.89 12.96 2.89
C ARG A 41 -2.63 14.42 2.50
N ALA A 42 -1.56 14.69 1.77
CA ALA A 42 -1.24 16.04 1.32
C ALA A 42 -2.10 16.50 0.12
N SER A 43 -2.47 15.58 -0.77
CA SER A 43 -3.19 15.92 -2.02
C SER A 43 -4.71 15.77 -1.89
N GLU A 44 -5.14 14.80 -1.10
CA GLU A 44 -6.53 14.38 -0.89
C GLU A 44 -6.76 14.20 0.63
N PRO A 45 -6.69 15.27 1.45
CA PRO A 45 -6.81 15.17 2.91
C PRO A 45 -8.17 14.67 3.39
N GLU A 46 -9.21 14.84 2.57
CA GLU A 46 -10.57 14.35 2.81
C GLU A 46 -10.75 12.88 2.39
N SER A 47 -9.79 12.32 1.64
CA SER A 47 -9.85 10.92 1.26
C SER A 47 -9.46 10.04 2.44
N GLU A 48 -10.38 9.18 2.84
CA GLU A 48 -10.15 8.13 3.84
C GLU A 48 -9.45 6.89 3.24
N GLU A 49 -9.08 6.95 1.96
CA GLU A 49 -8.31 5.90 1.32
C GLU A 49 -6.90 5.79 1.90
N ARG A 50 -6.28 4.63 1.73
CA ARG A 50 -4.91 4.37 2.18
C ARG A 50 -4.21 3.39 1.27
N PHE A 51 -2.89 3.49 1.24
CA PHE A 51 -2.04 2.51 0.61
C PHE A 51 -1.60 1.45 1.63
N ILE A 52 -1.77 0.17 1.29
CA ILE A 52 -1.32 -0.97 2.09
C ILE A 52 -0.42 -1.86 1.25
N VAL A 53 0.40 -2.68 1.92
CA VAL A 53 1.21 -3.71 1.25
C VAL A 53 0.55 -5.06 1.47
N ARG A 54 0.37 -5.85 0.42
CA ARG A 54 -0.06 -7.25 0.50
C ARG A 54 1.05 -8.18 0.01
N ASP A 55 1.19 -9.34 0.65
CA ASP A 55 2.07 -10.41 0.15
C ASP A 55 1.43 -11.19 -1.01
N GLU A 56 2.15 -12.16 -1.56
CA GLU A 56 1.67 -13.04 -2.64
C GLU A 56 0.46 -13.90 -2.27
N LYS A 57 0.15 -14.03 -0.97
CA LYS A 57 -1.04 -14.72 -0.45
C LYS A 57 -2.19 -13.74 -0.20
N GLY A 58 -2.04 -12.47 -0.56
CA GLY A 58 -3.03 -11.41 -0.35
C GLY A 58 -3.12 -10.90 1.08
N ARG A 59 -2.20 -11.28 1.98
CA ARG A 59 -2.23 -10.86 3.39
C ARG A 59 -1.60 -9.50 3.53
N GLU A 60 -2.26 -8.61 4.30
CA GLU A 60 -1.68 -7.30 4.63
C GLU A 60 -0.39 -7.50 5.44
N VAL A 61 0.68 -6.90 4.94
CA VAL A 61 1.98 -6.86 5.59
C VAL A 61 2.05 -5.59 6.40
N ARG A 62 2.05 -5.73 7.72
CA ARG A 62 2.20 -4.63 8.66
C ARG A 62 3.65 -4.51 9.09
N ASP A 63 4.09 -3.28 9.32
CA ASP A 63 5.36 -3.03 10.01
C ASP A 63 5.09 -3.32 11.49
N ILE A 64 5.53 -4.48 11.96
CA ILE A 64 5.51 -4.81 13.39
C ILE A 64 6.82 -4.24 13.91
N ILE A 65 6.74 -3.07 14.54
CA ILE A 65 7.84 -2.46 15.30
C ILE A 65 7.86 -3.15 16.68
#